data_AF-A0A2S1LL56-F1
#
_entry.id   AF-A0A2S1LL56-F1
#
_cell.length_a   1.000
_cell.length_b   1.000
_cell.length_c   1.000
_cell.angle_alpha   90.00
_cell.angle_beta   90.00
_cell.angle_gamma   90.00
#
_symmetry.space_group_name_H-M   'P 1'
#
loop_
_entity.id
_entity.type
_entity.pdbx_description
1 polymer ?
#
loop_
_entity_poly.entity_id
_entity_poly.type
_entity_poly.pdbx_seq_one_letter_code
_entity_poly.pdbx_strand_id
1 'polypeptide(L)'
;MNWKEQFENVEKQFGQHAERDWKPVIDLVQNAIKNNPDDVEAYIRTIYLLHNVLVEEDYTALEHDYMAELLKKYFNQSFFKFKENTEYLFFIGKILHISEWYFGLDDDIKSNDESLAFKMQKKAYENEPENILFEWAYRLSSNDATAVTLAKKYLTIVIKYNG
;
A
#
# COMPACT_ATOMS: atom_id res chain seq x y z
N MET A 1 -15.61 1.73 -17.54
CA MET A 1 -15.98 1.94 -16.12
C MET A 1 -14.79 2.58 -15.43
N ASN A 2 -14.97 3.69 -14.74
CA ASN A 2 -13.87 4.42 -14.10
C ASN A 2 -13.58 3.81 -12.72
N TRP A 3 -12.74 2.77 -12.68
CA TRP A 3 -12.44 2.05 -11.44
C TRP A 3 -11.76 2.96 -10.40
N LYS A 4 -11.02 3.99 -10.83
CA LYS A 4 -10.33 4.94 -9.94
C LYS A 4 -11.31 5.73 -9.08
N GLU A 5 -12.36 6.26 -9.69
CA GLU A 5 -13.41 7.01 -9.01
C GLU A 5 -14.23 6.11 -8.07
N GLN A 6 -14.47 4.85 -8.47
CA GLN A 6 -15.12 3.88 -7.61
C GLN A 6 -14.29 3.54 -6.38
N PHE A 7 -12.97 3.38 -6.55
CA PHE A 7 -12.05 3.17 -5.43
C PHE A 7 -12.04 4.40 -4.50
N GLU A 8 -11.95 5.62 -5.03
CA GLU A 8 -12.00 6.85 -4.21
C GLU A 8 -13.28 6.95 -3.38
N ASN A 9 -14.42 6.53 -3.93
CA ASN A 9 -15.69 6.53 -3.20
C ASN A 9 -15.71 5.50 -2.06
N VAL A 10 -15.02 4.37 -2.20
CA VAL A 10 -14.83 3.40 -1.12
C VAL A 10 -13.90 3.97 -0.05
N GLU A 11 -12.77 4.56 -0.46
CA GLU A 11 -11.74 5.11 0.44
C GLU A 11 -12.29 6.22 1.34
N LYS A 12 -13.19 7.08 0.84
CA LYS A 12 -13.87 8.12 1.63
C LYS A 12 -14.73 7.58 2.78
N GLN A 13 -15.03 6.28 2.77
CA GLN A 13 -15.88 5.64 3.76
C GLN A 13 -15.07 4.91 4.84
N PHE A 14 -13.74 4.84 4.71
CA PHE A 14 -12.89 4.18 5.70
C PHE A 14 -12.85 4.90 7.05
N GLY A 15 -12.66 4.12 8.12
CA GLY A 15 -12.57 4.58 9.51
C GLY A 15 -13.92 4.99 10.12
N GLN A 16 -15.03 4.69 9.42
CA GLN A 16 -16.38 4.96 9.94
C GLN A 16 -16.92 3.82 10.82
N HIS A 17 -16.27 2.65 10.81
CA HIS A 17 -16.61 1.46 11.60
C HIS A 17 -18.12 1.14 11.62
N ALA A 18 -18.73 1.21 10.43
CA ALA A 18 -20.13 0.88 10.23
C ALA A 18 -20.23 -0.52 9.63
N GLU A 19 -21.22 -1.30 10.07
CA GLU A 19 -21.52 -2.61 9.47
C GLU A 19 -21.77 -2.45 7.97
N ARG A 20 -21.01 -3.18 7.16
CA ARG A 20 -20.96 -3.02 5.71
C ARG A 20 -20.81 -4.37 5.03
N ASP A 21 -21.55 -4.56 3.94
CA ASP A 21 -21.31 -5.66 3.00
C ASP A 21 -20.05 -5.34 2.16
N TRP A 22 -19.01 -6.15 2.30
CA TRP A 22 -17.75 -5.97 1.57
C TRP A 22 -17.75 -6.61 0.19
N LYS A 23 -18.78 -7.40 -0.16
CA LYS A 23 -18.89 -8.05 -1.47
C LYS A 23 -18.79 -7.08 -2.65
N PRO A 24 -19.42 -5.88 -2.66
CA PRO A 24 -19.24 -4.93 -3.74
C PRO A 24 -17.79 -4.44 -3.90
N VAL A 25 -17.06 -4.29 -2.80
CA VAL A 25 -15.64 -3.88 -2.82
C VAL A 25 -14.78 -5.01 -3.38
N ILE A 26 -15.05 -6.23 -2.95
CA ILE A 26 -14.43 -7.46 -3.48
C ILE A 26 -14.63 -7.56 -5.00
N ASP A 27 -15.87 -7.47 -5.48
CA ASP A 27 -16.18 -7.56 -6.91
C ASP A 27 -15.48 -6.44 -7.70
N LEU A 28 -15.44 -5.23 -7.11
CA LEU A 28 -14.79 -4.07 -7.69
C LEU A 28 -13.28 -4.27 -7.87
N VAL A 29 -12.56 -4.72 -6.83
CA VAL A 29 -11.10 -4.94 -6.95
C VAL A 29 -10.78 -6.09 -7.90
N GLN A 30 -11.58 -7.17 -7.91
CA GLN A 30 -11.40 -8.27 -8.86
C GLN A 30 -11.58 -7.81 -10.30
N ASN A 31 -12.59 -6.96 -10.56
CA ASN A 31 -12.82 -6.40 -11.89
C ASN A 31 -11.73 -5.39 -12.29
N ALA A 32 -11.20 -4.59 -11.36
CA ALA A 32 -10.12 -3.66 -11.63
C ALA A 32 -8.86 -4.40 -12.12
N ILE A 33 -8.44 -5.46 -11.43
CA ILE A 33 -7.29 -6.28 -11.84
C ILE A 33 -7.57 -7.05 -13.13
N LYS A 34 -8.76 -7.64 -13.28
CA LYS A 34 -9.14 -8.38 -14.49
C LYS A 34 -9.07 -7.49 -15.75
N ASN A 35 -9.50 -6.24 -15.64
CA ASN A 35 -9.56 -5.32 -16.78
C ASN A 35 -8.26 -4.55 -17.00
N ASN A 36 -7.39 -4.45 -15.99
CA ASN A 36 -6.12 -3.72 -16.05
C ASN A 36 -4.98 -4.59 -15.49
N PRO A 37 -4.71 -5.78 -16.08
CA PRO A 37 -3.79 -6.75 -15.49
C PRO A 37 -2.32 -6.30 -15.51
N ASP A 38 -1.96 -5.27 -16.25
CA ASP A 38 -0.59 -4.75 -16.36
C ASP A 38 -0.46 -3.30 -15.86
N ASP A 39 -1.50 -2.79 -15.18
CA ASP A 39 -1.51 -1.46 -14.57
C ASP A 39 -1.01 -1.53 -13.11
N VAL A 40 0.14 -0.90 -12.86
CA VAL A 40 0.76 -0.87 -11.54
C VAL A 40 -0.12 -0.18 -10.48
N GLU A 41 -0.81 0.89 -10.86
CA GLU A 41 -1.67 1.65 -9.96
C GLU A 41 -2.90 0.82 -9.57
N ALA A 42 -3.46 0.06 -10.52
CA ALA A 42 -4.57 -0.84 -10.24
C ALA A 42 -4.20 -1.88 -9.17
N TYR A 43 -2.99 -2.45 -9.22
CA TYR A 43 -2.49 -3.36 -8.19
C TYR A 43 -2.22 -2.67 -6.86
N ILE A 44 -1.51 -1.53 -6.87
CA ILE A 44 -1.22 -0.77 -5.64
C ILE A 44 -2.51 -0.43 -4.90
N ARG A 45 -3.50 0.14 -5.60
CA ARG A 45 -4.75 0.56 -4.96
C ARG A 45 -5.64 -0.62 -4.56
N THR A 46 -5.62 -1.72 -5.32
CA THR A 46 -6.32 -2.96 -4.92
C THR A 46 -5.75 -3.52 -3.63
N ILE A 47 -4.42 -3.58 -3.53
CA ILE A 47 -3.72 -4.04 -2.32
C ILE A 47 -4.02 -3.10 -1.15
N TYR A 48 -3.96 -1.79 -1.37
CA TYR A 48 -4.30 -0.79 -0.35
C TYR A 48 -5.73 -0.96 0.18
N LEU A 49 -6.72 -1.06 -0.70
CA LEU A 49 -8.13 -1.23 -0.31
C LEU A 49 -8.33 -2.50 0.54
N LEU A 50 -7.87 -3.65 0.05
CA LEU A 50 -8.03 -4.93 0.75
C LEU A 50 -7.30 -4.91 2.11
N HIS A 51 -6.08 -4.39 2.15
CA HIS A 51 -5.31 -4.26 3.38
C HIS A 51 -6.01 -3.33 4.38
N ASN A 52 -6.51 -2.18 3.95
CA ASN A 52 -7.19 -1.24 4.86
C ASN A 52 -8.45 -1.86 5.48
N VAL A 53 -9.25 -2.57 4.68
CA VAL A 53 -10.42 -3.29 5.21
C VAL A 53 -9.99 -4.33 6.24
N LEU A 54 -8.97 -5.14 5.95
CA LEU A 54 -8.51 -6.20 6.84
C LEU A 54 -7.91 -5.70 8.16
N VAL A 55 -7.35 -4.48 8.18
CA VAL A 55 -6.69 -3.91 9.36
C VAL A 55 -7.63 -3.04 10.20
N GLU A 56 -8.49 -2.24 9.57
CA GLU A 56 -9.21 -1.16 10.27
C GLU A 56 -10.72 -1.37 10.35
N GLU A 57 -11.31 -2.21 9.50
CA GLU A 57 -12.77 -2.29 9.36
C GLU A 57 -13.37 -3.55 9.99
N ASP A 58 -14.68 -3.50 10.25
CA ASP A 58 -15.43 -4.67 10.71
C ASP A 58 -15.84 -5.56 9.54
N TYR A 59 -15.69 -6.88 9.70
CA TYR A 59 -16.04 -7.88 8.70
C TYR A 59 -16.43 -9.21 9.35
N THR A 60 -17.11 -10.06 8.60
CA THR A 60 -17.35 -11.45 9.00
C THR A 60 -16.08 -12.30 8.81
N ALA A 61 -15.98 -13.43 9.52
CA ALA A 61 -14.86 -14.37 9.34
C ALA A 61 -14.74 -14.90 7.90
N LEU A 62 -15.86 -15.09 7.19
CA LEU A 62 -15.86 -15.53 5.80
C LEU A 62 -15.28 -14.45 4.86
N GLU A 63 -15.65 -13.19 5.08
CA GLU A 63 -15.13 -12.07 4.32
C GLU A 63 -13.64 -11.87 4.59
N HIS A 64 -13.21 -11.98 5.86
CA HIS A 64 -11.81 -11.96 6.25
C HIS A 64 -10.98 -12.95 5.43
N ASP A 65 -11.32 -14.24 5.51
CA ASP A 65 -10.51 -15.30 4.89
C ASP A 65 -10.43 -15.10 3.37
N TYR A 66 -11.54 -14.71 2.75
CA TYR A 66 -11.58 -14.46 1.31
C TYR A 66 -10.76 -13.23 0.89
N MET A 67 -10.86 -12.11 1.64
CA MET A 67 -10.10 -10.90 1.36
C MET A 67 -8.60 -11.09 1.62
N ALA A 68 -8.22 -11.82 2.67
CA ALA A 68 -6.83 -12.14 2.97
C ALA A 68 -6.19 -12.98 1.86
N GLU A 69 -6.87 -14.00 1.35
CA GLU A 69 -6.39 -14.79 0.21
C GLU A 69 -6.30 -13.96 -1.08
N LEU A 70 -7.26 -13.06 -1.32
CA LEU A 70 -7.18 -12.13 -2.45
C LEU A 70 -6.00 -11.17 -2.34
N LEU A 71 -5.76 -10.60 -1.16
CA LEU A 71 -4.65 -9.69 -0.89
C LEU A 71 -3.31 -10.38 -1.16
N LYS A 72 -3.11 -11.57 -0.58
CA LYS A 72 -1.92 -12.39 -0.81
C LYS A 72 -1.73 -12.76 -2.28
N LYS A 73 -2.81 -13.16 -2.96
CA LYS A 73 -2.78 -13.45 -4.40
C LYS A 73 -2.33 -12.24 -5.22
N TYR A 74 -2.92 -11.07 -5.00
CA TYR A 74 -2.59 -9.89 -5.79
C TYR A 74 -1.20 -9.36 -5.51
N PHE A 75 -0.75 -9.39 -4.25
CA PHE A 75 0.62 -9.08 -3.90
C PHE A 75 1.63 -9.99 -4.62
N ASN A 76 1.43 -11.31 -4.60
CA ASN A 76 2.33 -12.24 -5.28
C ASN A 76 2.37 -12.00 -6.80
N GLN A 77 1.21 -11.75 -7.42
CA GLN A 77 1.13 -11.44 -8.84
C GLN A 77 1.84 -10.13 -9.18
N SER A 78 1.58 -9.06 -8.43
CA SER A 78 2.18 -7.75 -8.68
C SER A 78 3.66 -7.72 -8.36
N PHE A 79 4.11 -8.43 -7.33
CA PHE A 79 5.52 -8.51 -6.98
C PHE A 79 6.32 -9.14 -8.12
N PHE A 80 5.81 -10.22 -8.72
CA PHE A 80 6.47 -10.81 -9.89
C PHE A 80 6.58 -9.84 -11.07
N LYS A 81 5.54 -9.02 -11.30
CA LYS A 81 5.46 -8.08 -12.43
C LYS A 81 6.25 -6.78 -12.22
N PHE A 82 6.20 -6.22 -11.00
CA PHE A 82 6.52 -4.82 -10.74
C PHE A 82 7.59 -4.62 -9.67
N LYS A 83 8.31 -5.66 -9.22
CA LYS A 83 9.43 -5.55 -8.24
C LYS A 83 10.60 -4.63 -8.65
N GLU A 84 10.62 -4.15 -9.89
CA GLU A 84 11.59 -3.17 -10.37
C GLU A 84 10.98 -1.77 -10.57
N ASN A 85 9.65 -1.63 -10.48
CA ASN A 85 8.97 -0.35 -10.61
C ASN A 85 9.09 0.45 -9.30
N THR A 86 9.62 1.68 -9.38
CA THR A 86 9.92 2.52 -8.22
C THR A 86 8.68 2.87 -7.40
N GLU A 87 7.58 3.24 -8.06
CA GLU A 87 6.32 3.60 -7.40
C GLU A 87 5.70 2.41 -6.66
N TYR A 88 5.71 1.24 -7.29
CA TYR A 88 5.30 -0.02 -6.67
C TYR A 88 6.11 -0.34 -5.42
N LEU A 89 7.45 -0.25 -5.54
CA LEU A 89 8.36 -0.48 -4.43
C LEU A 89 8.07 0.47 -3.26
N PHE A 90 7.84 1.75 -3.55
CA PHE A 90 7.51 2.75 -2.54
C PHE A 90 6.20 2.42 -1.82
N PHE A 91 5.07 2.32 -2.55
CA PHE A 91 3.76 2.18 -1.94
C PHE A 91 3.58 0.83 -1.25
N ILE A 92 3.97 -0.26 -1.90
CA ILE A 92 3.83 -1.60 -1.29
C ILE A 92 4.80 -1.75 -0.12
N GLY A 93 6.03 -1.24 -0.22
CA GLY A 93 6.95 -1.23 0.90
C GLY A 93 6.36 -0.52 2.12
N LYS A 94 5.64 0.60 1.92
CA LYS A 94 4.91 1.28 3.01
C LYS A 94 3.76 0.46 3.59
N ILE A 95 2.99 -0.23 2.76
CA ILE A 95 1.85 -1.06 3.21
C ILE A 95 2.36 -2.26 4.02
N LEU A 96 3.42 -2.93 3.57
CA LEU A 96 3.99 -4.09 4.26
C LEU A 96 4.43 -3.77 5.70
N HIS A 97 4.91 -2.55 5.98
CA HIS A 97 5.29 -2.14 7.33
C HIS A 97 4.14 -2.13 8.35
N ILE A 98 2.88 -2.16 7.91
CA ILE A 98 1.72 -2.12 8.81
C ILE A 98 1.32 -3.54 9.25
N SER A 99 1.19 -4.46 8.29
CA SER A 99 0.74 -5.83 8.58
C SER A 99 1.21 -6.85 7.53
N GLU A 100 2.52 -7.13 7.55
CA GLU A 100 3.17 -8.04 6.60
C GLU A 100 2.63 -9.49 6.60
N TRP A 101 2.04 -9.96 7.71
CA TRP A 101 1.52 -11.33 7.83
C TRP A 101 0.39 -11.62 6.84
N TYR A 102 -0.43 -10.61 6.48
CA TYR A 102 -1.47 -10.75 5.46
C TYR A 102 -0.92 -11.04 4.06
N PHE A 103 0.37 -10.75 3.84
CA PHE A 103 1.06 -11.00 2.58
C PHE A 103 1.77 -12.37 2.57
N GLY A 104 1.66 -13.14 3.65
CA GLY A 104 2.36 -14.41 3.82
C GLY A 104 3.86 -14.25 4.03
N LEU A 105 4.28 -13.08 4.52
CA LEU A 105 5.64 -12.82 4.97
C LEU A 105 5.77 -13.19 6.45
N ASP A 106 6.96 -13.62 6.83
CA ASP A 106 7.35 -13.94 8.19
C ASP A 106 8.68 -13.22 8.44
N ASP A 107 8.61 -11.93 8.76
CA ASP A 107 9.76 -11.10 9.11
C ASP A 107 9.81 -10.83 10.63
N ASP A 108 8.98 -11.50 11.46
CA ASP A 108 8.93 -11.37 12.94
C ASP A 108 10.29 -11.59 13.63
N ILE A 109 11.19 -12.35 12.99
CA ILE A 109 12.53 -12.68 13.50
C ILE A 109 13.62 -11.85 12.81
N LYS A 110 13.31 -11.16 11.72
CA LYS A 110 14.29 -10.42 10.92
C LYS A 110 14.54 -9.05 11.53
N SER A 111 15.78 -8.57 11.41
CA SER A 111 16.03 -7.16 11.67
C SER A 111 15.29 -6.32 10.62
N ASN A 112 14.93 -5.09 11.00
CA ASN A 112 14.13 -4.22 10.14
C ASN A 112 14.76 -4.00 8.75
N ASP A 113 16.09 -3.93 8.65
CA ASP A 113 16.83 -3.79 7.39
C ASP A 113 16.83 -5.07 6.51
N GLU A 114 16.49 -6.21 7.09
CA GLU A 114 16.30 -7.48 6.40
C GLU A 114 14.87 -7.69 5.91
N SER A 115 13.90 -6.94 6.45
CA SER A 115 12.50 -7.02 6.03
C SER A 115 12.32 -6.69 4.55
N LEU A 116 11.34 -7.32 3.91
CA LEU A 116 11.03 -7.02 2.50
C LEU A 116 10.54 -5.57 2.36
N ALA A 117 9.73 -5.10 3.32
CA ALA A 117 9.20 -3.75 3.37
C ALA A 117 10.32 -2.70 3.28
N PHE A 118 11.33 -2.83 4.15
CA PHE A 118 12.47 -1.91 4.19
C PHE A 118 13.28 -1.96 2.88
N LYS A 119 13.57 -3.16 2.37
CA LYS A 119 14.31 -3.35 1.12
C LYS A 119 13.61 -2.69 -0.07
N MET A 120 12.28 -2.78 -0.14
CA MET A 120 11.50 -2.13 -1.19
C MET A 120 11.62 -0.61 -1.11
N GLN A 121 11.46 -0.02 0.09
CA GLN A 121 11.58 1.43 0.24
C GLN A 121 12.99 1.96 0.00
N LYS A 122 14.01 1.24 0.47
CA LYS A 122 15.41 1.57 0.20
C LYS A 122 15.67 1.60 -1.31
N LYS A 123 15.23 0.56 -2.02
CA LYS A 123 15.38 0.49 -3.48
C LYS A 123 14.62 1.60 -4.21
N ALA A 124 13.42 1.97 -3.74
CA ALA A 124 12.67 3.08 -4.31
C ALA A 124 13.44 4.41 -4.19
N TYR A 125 14.04 4.67 -3.01
CA TYR A 125 14.90 5.83 -2.79
C TYR A 125 16.19 5.77 -3.64
N GLU A 126 16.84 4.61 -3.74
CA GLU A 126 18.05 4.45 -4.55
C GLU A 126 17.80 4.67 -6.06
N ASN A 127 16.62 4.29 -6.55
CA ASN A 127 16.20 4.55 -7.94
C ASN A 127 15.96 6.04 -8.21
N GLU A 128 15.40 6.77 -7.24
CA GLU A 128 15.05 8.20 -7.38
C GLU A 128 15.50 9.01 -6.14
N PRO A 129 16.80 9.24 -5.96
CA PRO A 129 17.35 9.84 -4.73
C PRO A 129 16.97 11.30 -4.53
N GLU A 130 16.52 11.99 -5.58
CA GLU A 130 16.04 13.38 -5.49
C GLU A 130 14.56 13.47 -5.06
N ASN A 131 13.86 12.33 -5.00
CA ASN A 131 12.47 12.28 -4.56
C ASN A 131 12.40 12.34 -3.02
N ILE A 132 12.10 13.54 -2.52
CA ILE A 132 12.01 13.83 -1.07
C ILE A 132 11.05 12.88 -0.35
N LEU A 133 9.96 12.46 -1.00
CA LEU A 133 8.98 11.57 -0.40
C LEU A 133 9.57 10.16 -0.20
N PHE A 134 10.35 9.67 -1.16
CA PHE A 134 11.00 8.36 -1.07
C PHE A 134 12.12 8.39 -0.03
N GLU A 135 12.92 9.45 -0.02
CA GLU A 135 13.95 9.66 1.01
C GLU A 135 13.32 9.70 2.41
N TRP A 136 12.26 10.49 2.59
CA TRP A 136 11.54 10.58 3.86
C TRP A 136 11.08 9.21 4.33
N ALA A 137 10.46 8.44 3.44
CA ALA A 137 9.87 7.16 3.78
C ALA A 137 10.93 6.11 4.15
N TYR A 138 12.06 6.08 3.43
CA TYR A 138 13.21 5.23 3.75
C TYR A 138 13.84 5.59 5.11
N ARG A 139 14.05 6.89 5.36
CA ARG A 139 14.62 7.37 6.63
C ARG A 139 13.68 7.13 7.80
N LEU A 140 12.39 7.32 7.60
CA LEU A 140 11.37 7.02 8.62
C LEU A 140 11.45 5.56 9.03
N SER A 141 11.48 4.65 8.06
CA SER A 141 11.59 3.22 8.33
C SER A 141 12.94 2.83 8.94
N SER A 142 13.98 3.64 8.77
CA SER A 142 15.29 3.45 9.44
C SER A 142 15.37 4.05 10.84
N ASN A 143 14.29 4.62 11.39
CA ASN A 143 14.28 5.43 12.62
C ASN A 143 15.30 6.60 12.60
N ASP A 144 15.57 7.16 11.42
CA ASP A 144 16.45 8.32 11.26
C ASP A 144 15.67 9.62 11.55
N ALA A 145 16.16 10.40 12.52
CA ALA A 145 15.57 11.68 12.94
C ALA A 145 15.44 12.71 11.80
N THR A 146 16.24 12.57 10.74
CA THR A 146 16.16 13.38 9.52
C THR A 146 14.78 13.27 8.85
N ALA A 147 14.06 12.17 9.03
CA ALA A 147 12.70 12.00 8.53
C ALA A 147 11.76 13.13 9.02
N VAL A 148 11.89 13.58 10.26
CA VAL A 148 11.07 14.69 10.80
C VAL A 148 11.35 15.99 10.03
N THR A 149 12.61 16.26 9.71
CA THR A 149 13.01 17.44 8.94
C THR A 149 12.48 17.38 7.52
N LEU A 150 12.56 16.22 6.87
CA LEU A 150 12.04 16.01 5.51
C LEU A 150 10.51 16.15 5.45
N ALA A 151 9.78 15.63 6.44
CA ALA A 151 8.33 15.80 6.53
C ALA A 151 7.92 17.28 6.56
N LYS A 152 8.60 18.11 7.38
CA LYS A 152 8.36 19.56 7.46
C LYS A 152 8.65 20.27 6.13
N LYS A 153 9.74 19.90 5.45
CA LYS A 153 10.10 20.43 4.13
C LYS A 153 9.01 20.09 3.11
N TYR A 154 8.54 18.85 3.09
CA TYR A 154 7.49 18.41 2.16
C TYR A 154 6.17 19.16 2.37
N LEU A 155 5.71 19.30 3.62
CA LEU A 155 4.49 20.07 3.93
C LEU A 155 4.58 21.53 3.47
N THR A 156 5.75 22.14 3.62
CA THR A 156 5.99 23.52 3.16
C THR A 156 5.93 23.65 1.65
N ILE A 157 6.41 22.63 0.92
CA ILE A 157 6.33 22.56 -0.55
C ILE A 157 4.86 22.43 -0.98
N VAL A 158 4.13 21.46 -0.43
CA VAL A 158 2.73 21.19 -0.79
C VAL A 158 1.84 22.41 -0.55
N ILE A 159 1.99 23.11 0.59
CA ILE A 159 1.22 24.32 0.89
C ILE A 159 1.50 25.43 -0.14
N LYS A 160 2.74 25.60 -0.60
CA LYS A 160 3.11 26.64 -1.58
C LYS A 160 2.56 26.40 -2.98
N TYR A 161 2.30 25.14 -3.36
CA TYR A 161 1.82 24.79 -4.69
C TYR A 161 0.29 24.60 -4.77
N ASN A 162 -0.39 24.49 -3.63
CA ASN A 162 -1.85 24.26 -3.55
C ASN A 162 -2.61 25.41 -2.85
N GLY A 163 -1.96 26.51 -2.52
CA GLY A 163 -2.57 27.74 -1.96
C GLY A 163 -2.53 28.88 -2.97
#